data_AF-A0A2T6G0S6-F1
#
_entry.id   AF-A0A2T6G0S6-F1
#
_cell.length_a   1.000
_cell.length_b   1.000
_cell.length_c   1.000
_cell.angle_alpha   90.00
_cell.angle_beta   90.00
_cell.angle_gamma   90.00
#
_symmetry.space_group_name_H-M   'P 1'
#
loop_
_entity.id
_entity.type
_entity.pdbx_description
1 polymer ?
#
loop_
_entity_poly.entity_id
_entity_poly.type
_entity_poly.pdbx_seq_one_letter_code
_entity_poly.pdbx_strand_id
1 'polypeptide(L)'
;MYCPSWSDQEQIRGVRRLPLTVPWGDQLLSEAEAAVNAAHTDEEMRRAVFALARLAYGRIHGKDLLDLLQVDDEDILRDLAGDIDPIHQASPYELRQWANRWSRQIRRSKHEAALLQ
;
A
#
# COMPACT_ATOMS: atom_id res chain seq x y z
N MET A 1 39.57 -17.09 -1.20
CA MET A 1 38.36 -17.03 -0.36
C MET A 1 37.60 -15.79 -0.81
N TYR A 2 36.56 -15.94 -1.62
CA TYR A 2 35.79 -14.81 -2.17
C TYR A 2 34.71 -14.44 -1.15
N CYS A 3 34.82 -13.28 -0.52
CA CYS A 3 33.74 -12.75 0.31
C CYS A 3 32.80 -11.99 -0.63
N PRO A 4 31.58 -12.49 -0.88
CA PRO A 4 30.62 -11.71 -1.65
C PRO A 4 30.35 -10.41 -0.89
N SER A 5 30.31 -9.31 -1.63
CA SER A 5 29.96 -8.03 -1.04
C SER A 5 28.52 -8.10 -0.53
N TRP A 6 28.17 -7.34 0.51
CA TRP A 6 26.79 -7.24 0.99
C TRP A 6 25.80 -6.88 -0.13
N SER A 7 26.28 -6.21 -1.18
CA SER A 7 25.52 -5.87 -2.37
C SER A 7 25.03 -7.07 -3.18
N ASP A 8 25.73 -8.21 -3.13
CA ASP A 8 25.40 -9.40 -3.92
C ASP A 8 24.32 -10.28 -3.25
N GLN A 9 24.12 -10.16 -1.93
CA GLN A 9 23.11 -10.93 -1.20
C GLN A 9 21.72 -10.30 -1.23
N GLU A 10 21.62 -9.00 -1.47
CA GLU A 10 20.36 -8.25 -1.34
C GLU A 10 19.49 -8.33 -2.61
N GLN A 11 20.08 -8.69 -3.74
CA GLN A 11 19.36 -8.94 -4.99
C GLN A 11 18.49 -10.21 -4.96
N ILE A 12 18.73 -11.12 -4.00
CA ILE A 12 18.12 -12.46 -3.96
C ILE A 12 16.66 -12.43 -3.45
N ARG A 13 16.18 -11.33 -2.86
CA ARG A 13 14.84 -11.29 -2.22
C ARG A 13 13.78 -10.42 -2.90
N GLY A 14 14.03 -9.87 -4.08
CA GLY A 14 13.02 -9.06 -4.79
C GLY A 14 12.61 -7.77 -4.06
N VAL A 15 13.35 -7.37 -3.02
CA VAL A 15 13.10 -6.13 -2.27
C VAL A 15 13.73 -4.99 -3.05
N ARG A 16 12.90 -4.24 -3.79
CA ARG A 16 13.34 -3.04 -4.50
C ARG A 16 13.69 -1.97 -3.47
N ARG A 17 15.00 -1.72 -3.24
CA ARG A 17 15.45 -0.64 -2.35
C ARG A 17 15.10 0.72 -2.94
N LEU A 18 14.31 1.48 -2.20
CA LEU A 18 14.02 2.86 -2.52
C LEU A 18 15.20 3.76 -2.10
N PRO A 19 15.56 4.78 -2.91
CA PRO A 19 16.57 5.75 -2.52
C PRO A 19 16.18 6.48 -1.21
N LEU A 20 17.17 6.85 -0.40
CA LEU A 20 16.98 7.53 0.89
C LEU A 20 16.27 8.90 0.81
N THR A 21 16.06 9.41 -0.40
CA THR A 21 15.41 10.70 -0.70
C THR A 21 13.98 10.55 -1.21
N VAL A 22 13.38 9.35 -1.12
CA VAL A 22 12.01 9.12 -1.57
C VAL A 22 11.02 9.78 -0.60
N PRO A 23 10.00 10.51 -1.10
CA PRO A 23 8.94 11.03 -0.25
C PRO A 23 8.30 9.91 0.58
N TRP A 24 8.08 10.16 1.87
CA TRP A 24 7.52 9.17 2.80
C TRP A 24 6.25 8.47 2.29
N GLY A 25 5.36 9.20 1.61
CA GLY A 25 4.15 8.61 1.02
C GLY A 25 4.43 7.57 -0.07
N ASP A 26 5.48 7.75 -0.87
CA ASP A 26 5.88 6.78 -1.90
C ASP A 26 6.55 5.54 -1.28
N GLN A 27 7.29 5.73 -0.19
CA GLN A 27 7.87 4.63 0.56
C GLN A 27 6.79 3.76 1.21
N LEU A 28 5.82 4.38 1.90
CA LEU A 28 4.71 3.67 2.52
C LEU A 28 3.86 2.92 1.49
N LEU A 29 3.61 3.52 0.33
CA LEU A 29 2.92 2.83 -0.77
C LEU A 29 3.70 1.59 -1.23
N SER A 30 5.00 1.73 -1.45
CA SER A 30 5.85 0.62 -1.89
C SER A 30 5.93 -0.50 -0.86
N GLU A 31 5.99 -0.17 0.44
CA GLU A 31 6.04 -1.14 1.53
C GLU A 31 4.70 -1.89 1.65
N ALA A 32 3.57 -1.19 1.54
CA ALA A 32 2.25 -1.81 1.59
C ALA A 32 2.02 -2.73 0.37
N GLU A 33 2.46 -2.33 -0.83
CA GLU A 33 2.44 -3.19 -2.02
C GLU A 33 3.33 -4.42 -1.86
N ALA A 34 4.52 -4.26 -1.27
CA ALA A 34 5.42 -5.38 -0.97
C ALA A 34 4.79 -6.35 0.04
N ALA A 35 4.12 -5.83 1.07
CA ALA A 35 3.42 -6.64 2.08
C ALA A 35 2.28 -7.46 1.46
N VAL A 36 1.50 -6.92 0.51
CA VAL A 36 0.49 -7.69 -0.24
C VAL A 36 1.12 -8.84 -1.02
N ASN A 37 2.30 -8.63 -1.60
CA ASN A 37 3.01 -9.66 -2.35
C ASN A 37 3.64 -10.73 -1.45
N ALA A 38 4.12 -10.34 -0.27
CA ALA A 38 4.77 -11.21 0.69
C ALA A 38 3.82 -11.91 1.68
N ALA A 39 2.55 -11.52 1.73
CA ALA A 39 1.57 -12.12 2.64
C ALA A 39 1.39 -13.63 2.36
N HIS A 40 1.60 -14.43 3.41
CA HIS A 40 1.47 -15.89 3.39
C HIS A 40 0.22 -16.37 4.15
N THR A 41 -0.40 -15.50 4.93
CA THR A 41 -1.64 -15.75 5.65
C THR A 41 -2.75 -14.77 5.25
N ASP A 42 -4.00 -15.16 5.46
CA ASP A 42 -5.17 -14.30 5.22
C ASP A 42 -5.11 -13.02 6.07
N GLU A 43 -4.62 -13.13 7.30
CA GLU A 43 -4.47 -11.99 8.21
C GLU A 43 -3.41 -11.01 7.71
N GLU A 44 -2.25 -11.49 7.26
CA GLU A 44 -1.22 -10.64 6.65
C GLU A 44 -1.72 -9.95 5.38
N MET A 45 -2.49 -10.68 4.55
CA MET A 45 -3.11 -10.13 3.35
C MET A 45 -4.06 -9.00 3.72
N ARG A 46 -4.97 -9.23 4.67
CA ARG A 46 -5.94 -8.23 5.12
C ARG A 46 -5.26 -6.98 5.66
N ARG A 47 -4.26 -7.13 6.54
CA ARG A 47 -3.48 -5.99 7.07
C ARG A 47 -2.81 -5.18 5.97
N ALA A 48 -2.18 -5.85 5.01
CA ALA A 48 -1.52 -5.18 3.90
C ALA A 48 -2.51 -4.43 3.00
N VAL A 49 -3.68 -5.03 2.75
CA VAL A 49 -4.76 -4.41 1.98
C VAL A 49 -5.35 -3.21 2.72
N PHE A 50 -5.55 -3.29 4.04
CA PHE A 50 -6.02 -2.16 4.84
C PHE A 50 -5.02 -1.02 4.91
N ALA A 51 -3.72 -1.31 4.97
CA ALA A 51 -2.69 -0.29 4.87
C ALA A 51 -2.80 0.48 3.53
N LEU A 52 -3.02 -0.22 2.41
CA LEU A 52 -3.27 0.42 1.11
C LEU A 52 -4.57 1.23 1.08
N ALA A 53 -5.64 0.73 1.71
CA ALA A 53 -6.91 1.46 1.83
C ALA A 53 -6.70 2.79 2.55
N ARG A 54 -6.07 2.75 3.73
CA ARG A 54 -5.79 3.94 4.54
C ARG A 54 -4.94 4.96 3.78
N LEU A 55 -3.91 4.51 3.05
CA LEU A 55 -3.10 5.39 2.20
C LEU A 55 -3.92 6.00 1.05
N ALA A 56 -4.81 5.23 0.41
CA ALA A 56 -5.67 5.73 -0.65
C ALA A 56 -6.66 6.78 -0.13
N TYR A 57 -7.29 6.52 1.02
CA TYR A 57 -8.17 7.45 1.70
C TYR A 57 -7.45 8.75 2.04
N GLY A 58 -6.26 8.67 2.66
CA GLY A 58 -5.49 9.87 2.98
C GLY A 58 -5.15 10.70 1.77
N ARG A 59 -4.83 10.03 0.65
CA ARG A 59 -4.54 10.72 -0.61
C ARG A 59 -5.76 11.44 -1.19
N ILE A 60 -6.94 10.84 -1.16
CA ILE A 60 -8.18 11.42 -1.69
C ILE A 60 -8.60 12.64 -0.87
N HIS A 61 -8.48 12.54 0.46
CA HIS A 61 -8.95 13.56 1.39
C HIS A 61 -7.87 14.57 1.80
N GLY A 62 -6.66 14.46 1.26
CA GLY A 62 -5.54 15.35 1.59
C GLY A 62 -5.09 15.26 3.06
N LYS A 63 -5.33 14.11 3.71
CA LYS A 63 -4.95 13.87 5.12
C LYS A 63 -3.51 13.43 5.24
N ASP A 64 -2.85 13.87 6.30
CA ASP A 64 -1.50 13.39 6.61
C ASP A 64 -1.55 12.03 7.36
N LEU A 65 -0.38 11.47 7.66
CA LEU A 65 -0.31 10.16 8.31
C LEU A 65 -0.88 10.18 9.73
N LEU A 66 -0.74 11.29 10.48
CA LEU A 66 -1.22 11.41 11.85
C LEU A 66 -2.74 11.50 11.87
N ASP A 67 -3.33 12.23 10.92
CA ASP A 67 -4.77 12.30 10.72
C ASP A 67 -5.35 10.91 10.45
N LEU A 68 -4.65 10.09 9.66
CA LEU A 68 -5.07 8.74 9.30
C LEU A 68 -5.10 7.75 10.46
N LEU A 69 -4.32 7.99 11.52
CA LEU A 69 -4.32 7.13 12.71
C LEU A 69 -5.59 7.29 13.54
N GLN A 70 -6.30 8.41 13.39
CA GLN A 70 -7.53 8.70 14.14
C GLN A 70 -8.80 8.22 13.42
N VAL A 71 -8.68 7.79 12.16
CA VAL A 71 -9.82 7.34 11.36
C VAL A 71 -9.98 5.83 11.51
N ASP A 72 -11.20 5.42 11.81
CA ASP A 72 -11.60 4.02 11.93
C ASP A 72 -11.43 3.28 10.58
N ASP A 73 -11.03 2.01 10.65
CA ASP A 73 -10.81 1.19 9.45
C ASP A 73 -12.12 0.97 8.68
N GLU A 74 -13.25 0.77 9.36
CA GLU A 74 -14.54 0.58 8.69
C GLU A 74 -15.01 1.83 7.96
N ASP A 75 -14.77 3.01 8.56
CA ASP A 75 -15.12 4.29 7.93
C ASP A 75 -14.28 4.52 6.67
N ILE A 76 -12.99 4.18 6.70
CA ILE A 76 -12.12 4.20 5.52
C ILE A 76 -12.66 3.29 4.43
N LEU A 77 -13.02 2.05 4.76
CA LEU A 77 -13.52 1.09 3.79
C LEU A 77 -14.86 1.50 3.21
N ARG A 78 -15.77 2.00 4.05
CA ARG A 78 -17.09 2.47 3.63
C ARG A 78 -17.00 3.64 2.66
N ASP A 79 -16.09 4.58 2.90
CA ASP A 79 -15.83 5.70 1.98
C ASP A 79 -15.27 5.22 0.63
N LEU A 80 -14.30 4.28 0.66
CA LEU A 80 -13.61 3.82 -0.54
C LEU A 80 -14.40 2.82 -1.39
N ALA A 81 -15.20 1.97 -0.75
CA ALA A 81 -15.86 0.84 -1.39
C ALA A 81 -17.39 0.92 -1.35
N GLY A 82 -17.97 1.82 -0.54
CA GLY A 82 -19.41 1.96 -0.31
C GLY A 82 -19.94 0.92 0.68
N ASP A 83 -19.66 -0.35 0.41
CA ASP A 83 -20.01 -1.50 1.27
C ASP A 83 -18.73 -2.22 1.73
N ILE A 84 -18.68 -2.54 3.03
CA ILE A 84 -17.53 -3.17 3.69
C ILE A 84 -17.63 -4.70 3.66
N ASP A 85 -18.84 -5.25 3.56
CA ASP A 85 -19.09 -6.70 3.60
C ASP A 85 -18.31 -7.46 2.52
N PRO A 86 -18.22 -6.98 1.26
CA PRO A 86 -17.43 -7.65 0.23
C PRO A 86 -15.95 -7.74 0.57
N ILE A 87 -15.41 -6.81 1.38
CA ILE A 87 -13.99 -6.78 1.75
C ILE A 87 -13.75 -7.68 2.98
N HIS A 88 -14.66 -7.68 3.95
CA HIS A 88 -14.58 -8.60 5.08
C HIS A 88 -14.72 -10.06 4.64
N GLN A 89 -15.57 -10.35 3.67
CA GLN A 89 -15.81 -11.71 3.17
C GLN A 89 -14.91 -12.10 1.99
N ALA A 90 -14.09 -11.16 1.48
CA ALA A 90 -13.21 -11.40 0.34
C ALA A 90 -12.24 -12.56 0.57
N SER A 91 -12.10 -13.38 -0.45
CA SER A 91 -10.99 -14.31 -0.59
C SER A 91 -9.65 -13.56 -0.76
N PRO A 92 -8.50 -14.19 -0.51
CA PRO A 92 -7.19 -13.58 -0.76
C PRO A 92 -6.99 -13.07 -2.19
N TYR A 93 -7.62 -13.72 -3.17
CA TYR A 93 -7.58 -13.29 -4.56
C TYR A 93 -8.32 -11.95 -4.74
N GLU A 94 -9.52 -11.82 -4.19
CA GLU A 94 -10.32 -10.59 -4.25
C GLU A 94 -9.66 -9.45 -3.48
N LEU A 95 -9.04 -9.74 -2.33
CA LEU A 95 -8.25 -8.77 -1.57
C LEU A 95 -7.08 -8.21 -2.41
N ARG A 96 -6.39 -9.05 -3.20
CA ARG A 96 -5.36 -8.57 -4.16
C ARG A 96 -5.94 -7.68 -5.25
N GLN A 97 -7.18 -7.93 -5.71
CA GLN A 97 -7.83 -7.05 -6.68
C GLN A 97 -8.11 -5.66 -6.09
N TRP A 98 -8.57 -5.60 -4.84
CA TRP A 98 -8.73 -4.35 -4.09
C TRP A 98 -7.41 -3.61 -3.90
N ALA A 99 -6.35 -4.31 -3.48
CA ALA A 99 -5.00 -3.76 -3.39
C ALA A 99 -4.54 -3.10 -4.70
N ASN A 100 -4.69 -3.82 -5.81
CA ASN A 100 -4.32 -3.34 -7.14
C ASN A 100 -5.15 -2.14 -7.59
N ARG A 101 -6.42 -2.06 -7.18
CA ARG A 101 -7.29 -0.90 -7.46
C ARG A 101 -6.79 0.34 -6.72
N TRP A 102 -6.57 0.24 -5.42
CA TRP A 102 -6.15 1.37 -4.59
C TRP A 102 -4.73 1.84 -4.91
N SER A 103 -3.78 0.93 -5.14
CA SER A 103 -2.44 1.27 -5.63
C SER A 103 -2.50 2.11 -6.92
N ARG A 104 -3.29 1.68 -7.91
CA ARG A 104 -3.48 2.42 -9.16
C ARG A 104 -4.12 3.79 -8.93
N GLN A 105 -5.08 3.88 -8.02
CA GLN A 105 -5.75 5.13 -7.69
C GLN A 105 -4.79 6.16 -7.06
N ILE A 106 -3.96 5.73 -6.10
CA ILE A 106 -2.94 6.60 -5.48
C ILE A 106 -1.97 7.15 -6.54
N ARG A 107 -1.48 6.28 -7.44
CA ARG A 107 -0.56 6.68 -8.51
C ARG A 107 -1.19 7.63 -9.53
N ARG A 108 -2.47 7.42 -9.90
CA ARG A 108 -3.21 8.30 -10.81
C ARG A 108 -3.41 9.69 -10.22
N SER A 109 -3.87 9.77 -8.97
CA SER A 109 -4.02 11.04 -8.24
C SER A 109 -2.70 11.83 -8.19
N LYS A 110 -1.55 11.16 -8.07
CA LYS A 110 -0.24 11.82 -8.12
C LYS A 110 0.09 12.36 -9.51
N HIS A 111 -0.18 11.58 -10.56
CA HIS A 111 0.05 12.02 -11.93
C HIS A 111 -0.81 13.24 -12.28
N GLU A 112 -2.08 13.23 -11.90
CA GLU A 112 -3.00 14.37 -12.06
C GLU A 112 -2.52 15.61 -11.30
N ALA A 113 -2.11 15.45 -10.03
CA ALA A 113 -1.58 16.56 -9.24
C ALA A 113 -0.29 17.17 -9.84
N ALA A 114 0.55 16.37 -10.47
CA ALA A 114 1.78 16.84 -11.12
C ALA A 114 1.53 17.56 -12.45
N LEU A 115 0.42 17.28 -13.13
CA LEU A 115 0.02 17.96 -14.36
C LEU A 115 -0.62 19.33 -14.13
N LEU A 116 -1.04 19.62 -12.88
CA LEU A 116 -1.67 20.87 -12.48
C LEU A 116 -0.68 21.88 -11.86
N GLN A 117 0.62 21.52 -11.78
CA GLN A 117 1.72 22.36 -11.30
C GLN A 117 2.52 22.93 -12.47
#